data_AF-F4ZSL4-F1
#
_entry.id   AF-F4ZSL4-F1
#
_cell.length_a   1.000
_cell.length_b   1.000
_cell.length_c   1.000
_cell.angle_alpha   90.00
_cell.angle_beta   90.00
_cell.angle_gamma   90.00
#
_symmetry.space_group_name_H-M   'P 1'
#
loop_
_entity.id
_entity.type
_entity.pdbx_description
1 polymer ?
#
loop_
_entity_poly.entity_id
_entity_poly.type
_entity_poly.pdbx_seq_one_letter_code
_entity_poly.pdbx_strand_id
1 'polypeptide(L)' 'PAPLRIAMACCLNMCGAVHCSDIAILGYHRKPPIIDHEYLDNLCEIPLA' A
#
# COMPACT_ATOMS: atom_id res chain seq x y z
N PRO A 1 15.71 -22.37 -20.94
CA PRO A 1 15.56 -21.16 -20.08
C PRO A 1 14.21 -20.50 -20.39
N ALA A 2 13.51 -19.96 -19.40
CA ALA A 2 12.20 -19.30 -19.55
C ALA A 2 12.35 -17.78 -19.33
N PRO A 3 11.45 -16.95 -19.90
CA PRO A 3 11.46 -15.51 -19.66
C PRO A 3 11.19 -15.21 -18.18
N LEU A 4 11.97 -14.31 -17.58
CA LEU A 4 11.84 -13.89 -16.19
C LEU A 4 11.01 -12.60 -16.12
N ARG A 5 9.96 -12.58 -15.31
CA ARG A 5 9.08 -11.43 -15.11
C ARG A 5 9.39 -10.74 -13.80
N ILE A 6 9.73 -9.46 -13.90
CA ILE A 6 9.98 -8.59 -12.74
C ILE A 6 8.91 -7.50 -12.75
N ALA A 7 8.29 -7.25 -11.61
CA ALA A 7 7.33 -6.17 -11.45
C ALA A 7 7.56 -5.39 -10.16
N MET A 8 7.06 -4.15 -10.15
CA MET A 8 7.17 -3.23 -9.04
C MET A 8 5.81 -2.61 -8.70
N ALA A 9 5.51 -2.49 -7.40
CA ALA A 9 4.36 -1.76 -6.90
C ALA A 9 4.83 -0.73 -5.87
N CYS A 10 4.29 0.48 -5.96
CA CYS A 10 4.62 1.58 -5.07
C CYS A 10 4.05 1.41 -3.65
N CYS A 11 2.96 0.65 -3.51
CA CYS A 11 2.34 0.33 -2.23
C CYS A 11 1.66 -1.05 -2.26
N LEU A 12 1.17 -1.49 -1.10
CA LEU A 12 0.51 -2.79 -0.89
C LEU A 12 -0.81 -3.00 -1.66
N ASN A 13 -1.35 -1.96 -2.30
CA ASN A 13 -2.51 -2.11 -3.19
C ASN A 13 -2.14 -2.81 -4.51
N MET A 14 -0.85 -2.96 -4.81
CA MET A 14 -0.32 -3.79 -5.90
C MET A 14 -1.07 -3.63 -7.24
N CYS A 15 -1.12 -2.40 -7.79
CA CYS A 15 -1.80 -2.06 -9.04
C CYS A 15 -1.13 -2.69 -10.29
N GLY A 16 -1.07 -4.02 -10.37
CA GLY A 16 -0.41 -4.76 -11.43
C GLY A 16 -0.09 -6.21 -11.03
N ALA A 17 0.90 -6.80 -11.71
CA ALA A 17 1.24 -8.22 -11.60
C ALA A 17 2.28 -8.54 -10.50
N VAL A 18 2.50 -7.65 -9.53
CA VAL A 18 3.55 -7.81 -8.51
C VAL A 18 3.36 -9.07 -7.66
N HIS A 19 2.10 -9.39 -7.32
CA HIS A 19 1.76 -10.58 -6.54
C HIS A 19 1.97 -11.91 -7.30
N CYS A 20 2.21 -11.88 -8.61
CA CYS A 20 2.38 -13.06 -9.45
C CYS A 20 3.61 -12.99 -10.38
N SER A 21 4.56 -12.09 -10.07
CA SER A 21 5.84 -11.98 -10.78
C SER A 21 6.88 -12.91 -10.17
N ASP A 22 7.82 -13.39 -10.98
CA ASP A 22 8.92 -14.24 -10.50
C ASP A 22 9.77 -13.48 -9.47
N ILE A 23 9.97 -12.18 -9.68
CA ILE A 23 10.58 -11.26 -8.71
C ILE A 23 9.70 -10.03 -8.53
N ALA A 24 9.38 -9.73 -7.29
CA ALA A 24 8.52 -8.63 -6.89
C ALA A 24 9.29 -7.59 -6.06
N ILE A 25 9.15 -6.31 -6.42
CA ILE A 25 9.63 -5.18 -5.61
C ILE A 25 8.42 -4.42 -5.10
N LEU A 26 8.29 -4.29 -3.77
CA LEU A 26 7.14 -3.68 -3.13
C LEU A 26 7.56 -2.54 -2.21
N GLY A 27 6.97 -1.36 -2.41
CA GLY A 27 7.05 -0.25 -1.46
C GLY A 27 6.25 -0.55 -0.20
N TYR A 28 6.87 -0.40 0.98
CA TYR A 28 6.25 -0.70 2.26
C TYR A 28 6.52 0.38 3.30
N HIS A 29 5.47 0.85 3.98
CA HIS A 29 5.58 1.79 5.09
C HIS A 29 5.90 1.05 6.40
N ARG A 30 6.91 1.53 7.14
CA ARG A 30 7.34 0.94 8.43
C ARG A 30 6.95 1.77 9.65
N LYS A 31 6.09 2.77 9.46
CA LYS A 31 5.63 3.68 10.52
C LYS A 31 4.11 3.83 10.42
N PRO A 32 3.40 3.94 11.55
CA PRO A 32 1.98 4.28 11.54
C PRO A 32 1.76 5.68 10.96
N PRO A 33 0.55 5.98 10.44
CA PRO A 33 0.20 7.32 10.02
C PRO A 33 0.21 8.28 11.22
N ILE A 34 0.50 9.56 10.96
CA ILE A 34 0.34 10.62 11.96
C ILE A 34 -1.11 11.07 11.93
N ILE A 35 -1.73 11.15 13.11
CA ILE A 35 -3.15 11.50 13.24
C ILE A 35 -3.30 13.02 13.26
N ASP A 36 -4.01 13.56 12.27
CA ASP A 36 -4.38 14.97 12.21
C ASP A 36 -5.74 15.21 12.86
N HIS A 37 -5.73 15.66 14.11
CA HIS A 37 -6.93 15.78 14.94
C HIS A 37 -7.83 16.95 14.53
N GLU A 38 -7.34 17.91 13.71
CA GLU A 38 -8.14 19.06 13.27
C GLU A 38 -9.18 18.66 12.22
N TYR A 39 -8.82 17.73 11.33
CA TYR A 39 -9.66 17.31 10.20
C TYR A 39 -10.33 15.96 10.38
N LEU A 40 -9.87 15.17 11.35
CA LEU A 40 -10.26 13.78 11.52
C LEU A 40 -11.77 13.58 11.69
N ASP A 41 -12.44 14.36 12.55
CA ASP A 41 -13.89 14.27 12.74
C ASP A 41 -14.70 14.87 11.57
N ASN A 42 -14.09 15.77 10.80
CA ASN A 42 -14.76 16.46 9.69
C ASN A 42 -14.75 15.64 8.39
N LEU A 43 -13.73 14.80 8.18
CA LEU A 43 -13.51 14.07 6.93
C LEU A 43 -13.74 12.56 7.04
N CYS A 44 -13.61 11.98 8.24
CA CYS A 44 -13.66 10.54 8.45
C CYS A 44 -14.84 10.17 9.35
N GLU A 45 -15.57 9.10 9.00
CA GLU A 45 -16.64 8.55 9.83
C GLU A 45 -16.04 7.71 10.97
N ILE A 46 -15.89 8.31 12.15
CA ILE A 46 -15.37 7.61 13.33
C ILE A 46 -16.52 7.18 14.22
N PRO A 47 -16.63 5.88 14.55
CA PRO A 47 -17.71 5.42 15.42
C PRO A 47 -17.60 6.10 16.78
N LEU A 48 -18.68 6.79 17.18
CA LEU A 48 -18.85 7.29 18.53
C LEU A 48 -19.06 6.07 19.45
N ALA A 49 -18.20 5.93 20.46
CA ALA A 49 -18.41 4.98 21.56
C ALA A 49 -19.52 5.47 22.49
#